data_AF-A0A1B6D982-F1
#
_entry.id   AF-A0A1B6D982-F1
#
_cell.length_a   1.000
_cell.length_b   1.000
_cell.length_c   1.000
_cell.angle_alpha   90.00
_cell.angle_beta   90.00
_cell.angle_gamma   90.00
#
_symmetry.space_group_name_H-M   'P 1'
#
loop_
_entity.id
_entity.type
_entity.pdbx_description
1 polymer ?
#
loop_
_entity_poly.entity_id
_entity_poly.type
_entity_poly.pdbx_seq_one_letter_code
_entity_poly.pdbx_strand_id
1 'polypeptide(L)'
;MTRHNYIDFSVDENGLWLIYGLEGGNNTAVVKLEPNSLKIELAWNISLRHTKVGELFIVCGVLYAVEDVKNRTTNIRFGFDLYEGKLLEDVNLQFSNPFVNSSSIGYNPRTKELYTWDGGNRLTYPIRYKIRTYVMEEPDDIDNEVQNKTDVEIFNV
;
A
#
# COMPACT_ATOMS: atom_id res chain seq x y z
N MET A 1 10.30 -4.68 6.63
CA MET A 1 10.41 -6.09 6.21
C MET A 1 11.04 -6.91 7.31
N THR A 2 10.48 -8.09 7.59
CA THR A 2 11.21 -9.14 8.31
C THR A 2 12.46 -9.56 7.53
N ARG A 3 13.46 -10.13 8.21
CA ARG A 3 14.86 -10.30 7.76
C ARG A 3 15.08 -11.08 6.44
N HIS A 4 14.03 -11.50 5.74
CA HIS A 4 14.08 -12.36 4.55
C HIS A 4 13.14 -11.95 3.38
N ASN A 5 12.33 -10.89 3.49
CA ASN A 5 11.49 -10.46 2.36
C ASN A 5 12.24 -9.40 1.53
N TYR A 6 12.89 -9.82 0.44
CA TYR A 6 13.53 -8.90 -0.51
C TYR A 6 12.54 -8.41 -1.59
N ILE A 7 11.51 -9.23 -1.84
CA ILE A 7 10.49 -9.08 -2.87
C ILE A 7 9.16 -9.46 -2.23
N ASP A 8 8.12 -8.67 -2.49
CA ASP A 8 6.75 -8.94 -2.07
C ASP A 8 5.78 -8.81 -3.25
N PHE A 9 4.76 -9.66 -3.27
CA PHE A 9 3.70 -9.64 -4.27
C PHE A 9 2.41 -9.14 -3.62
N SER A 10 1.79 -8.14 -4.26
CA SER A 10 0.52 -7.59 -3.81
C SER A 10 -0.52 -7.71 -4.90
N VAL A 11 -1.79 -7.85 -4.52
CA VAL A 11 -2.93 -7.85 -5.44
C VAL A 11 -3.95 -6.84 -4.94
N ASP A 12 -4.50 -6.04 -5.85
CA ASP A 12 -5.57 -5.10 -5.56
C ASP A 12 -6.65 -5.14 -6.65
N GLU A 13 -7.58 -4.18 -6.63
CA GLU A 13 -8.63 -4.01 -7.64
C GLU A 13 -8.09 -3.80 -9.06
N ASN A 14 -6.85 -3.34 -9.20
CA ASN A 14 -6.23 -3.00 -10.47
C ASN A 14 -5.34 -4.12 -11.02
N GLY A 15 -5.00 -5.14 -10.24
CA GLY A 15 -4.26 -6.31 -10.71
C GLY A 15 -3.13 -6.76 -9.79
N LEU A 16 -2.07 -7.32 -10.41
CA LEU A 16 -0.91 -7.90 -9.72
C LEU A 16 0.23 -6.88 -9.67
N TRP A 17 0.88 -6.81 -8.51
CA TRP A 17 1.98 -5.91 -8.22
C TRP A 17 3.16 -6.65 -7.61
N LEU A 18 4.34 -6.14 -7.87
CA LEU A 18 5.61 -6.55 -7.31
C LEU A 18 6.24 -5.36 -6.60
N ILE A 19 6.65 -5.54 -5.34
CA ILE A 19 7.29 -4.53 -4.51
C ILE A 19 8.66 -5.06 -4.12
N TYR A 20 9.74 -4.34 -4.42
CA TYR A 20 11.08 -4.78 -4.04
C TYR A 20 12.03 -3.63 -3.77
N GLY A 21 13.00 -3.88 -2.89
CA GLY A 21 14.06 -2.92 -2.58
C GLY A 21 15.09 -2.84 -3.70
N LEU A 22 15.51 -1.62 -4.07
CA LEU A 22 16.63 -1.45 -5.00
C LEU A 22 17.96 -1.57 -4.25
N GLU A 23 18.89 -2.39 -4.77
CA GLU A 23 20.22 -2.56 -4.17
C GLU A 23 20.98 -1.23 -4.11
N GLY A 24 21.65 -0.98 -2.98
CA GLY A 24 22.46 0.22 -2.79
C GLY A 24 21.68 1.54 -2.68
N GLY A 25 20.35 1.51 -2.77
CA GLY A 25 19.49 2.69 -2.76
C GLY A 25 18.63 2.84 -1.50
N ASN A 26 18.06 4.03 -1.32
CA ASN A 26 17.01 4.30 -0.33
C ASN A 26 15.60 4.18 -0.94
N ASN A 27 15.49 3.56 -2.12
CA ASN A 27 14.26 3.55 -2.92
C ASN A 27 13.66 2.15 -2.98
N THR A 28 12.37 2.11 -3.26
CA THR A 28 11.56 0.91 -3.45
C THR A 28 10.99 0.95 -4.85
N ALA A 29 11.18 -0.12 -5.61
CA ALA A 29 10.55 -0.30 -6.90
C ALA A 29 9.17 -0.94 -6.71
N VAL A 30 8.17 -0.39 -7.39
CA VAL A 30 6.84 -0.98 -7.50
C VAL A 30 6.60 -1.26 -8.97
N VAL A 31 6.16 -2.47 -9.31
CA VAL A 31 5.97 -2.89 -10.69
C VAL A 31 4.60 -3.52 -10.84
N LYS A 32 3.82 -3.07 -11.81
CA LYS A 32 2.55 -3.67 -12.21
C LYS A 32 2.83 -4.76 -13.23
N LEU A 33 2.25 -5.94 -13.01
CA LEU A 33 2.44 -7.12 -13.84
C LEU A 33 1.11 -7.58 -14.44
N GLU A 34 1.16 -8.04 -15.69
CA GLU A 34 0.04 -8.76 -16.28
C GLU A 34 -0.07 -10.14 -15.59
N PRO A 35 -1.24 -10.52 -15.01
CA PRO A 35 -1.32 -11.68 -14.12
C PRO A 35 -1.00 -13.05 -14.75
N ASN A 36 -1.21 -13.24 -16.05
CA ASN A 36 -1.05 -14.55 -16.69
C ASN A 36 0.37 -14.78 -17.24
N SER A 37 1.02 -13.73 -17.71
CA SER A 37 2.31 -13.76 -18.40
C SER A 37 3.44 -13.13 -17.60
N LEU A 38 3.12 -12.44 -16.49
CA LEU A 38 4.07 -11.71 -15.65
C LEU A 38 4.87 -10.64 -16.41
N LYS A 39 4.35 -10.17 -17.54
CA LYS A 39 4.95 -9.05 -18.27
C LYS A 39 4.79 -7.76 -17.47
N ILE A 40 5.83 -6.95 -17.49
CA ILE A 40 5.81 -5.63 -16.87
C ILE A 40 4.89 -4.72 -17.69
N GLU A 41 3.86 -4.17 -17.03
CA GLU A 41 2.97 -3.17 -17.61
C GLU A 41 3.44 -1.76 -17.28
N LEU A 42 3.72 -1.51 -15.99
CA LEU A 42 4.15 -0.21 -15.47
C LEU A 42 5.16 -0.41 -14.33
N ALA A 43 6.02 0.57 -14.10
CA ALA A 43 7.02 0.54 -13.03
C ALA A 43 7.24 1.94 -12.45
N TRP A 44 7.38 1.99 -11.12
CA TRP A 44 7.63 3.20 -10.35
C TRP A 44 8.84 3.03 -9.46
N ASN A 45 9.62 4.11 -9.35
CA ASN A 45 10.74 4.21 -8.43
C ASN A 45 10.36 5.16 -7.29
N ILE A 46 9.99 4.60 -6.14
CA ILE A 46 9.49 5.34 -4.99
C ILE A 46 10.66 5.68 -4.07
N SER A 47 10.78 6.95 -3.69
CA SER A 47 11.76 7.43 -2.68
C SER A 47 11.34 7.05 -1.26
N LEU A 48 11.19 5.74 -1.03
CA LEU A 48 10.83 5.13 0.24
C LEU A 48 11.83 4.03 0.54
N ARG A 49 12.43 4.09 1.73
CA ARG A 49 13.39 3.08 2.16
C ARG A 49 12.66 1.90 2.79
N HIS A 50 12.45 0.82 2.02
CA HIS A 50 11.80 -0.41 2.48
C HIS A 50 12.36 -0.96 3.80
N THR A 51 13.65 -0.78 4.09
CA THR A 51 14.26 -1.24 5.35
C THR A 51 13.83 -0.44 6.59
N LYS A 52 13.22 0.74 6.41
CA LYS A 52 12.76 1.62 7.50
C LYS A 52 11.29 1.47 7.83
N VAL A 53 10.55 0.71 7.03
CA VAL A 53 9.13 0.43 7.24
C VAL A 53 8.93 -1.03 7.60
N GLY A 54 7.88 -1.29 8.36
CA GLY A 54 7.47 -2.61 8.82
C GLY A 54 7.09 -3.49 7.63
N GLU A 55 6.08 -3.11 6.87
CA GLU A 55 5.59 -3.82 5.68
C GLU A 55 4.94 -2.83 4.69
N LEU A 56 4.78 -3.25 3.45
CA LEU A 56 4.20 -2.48 2.36
C LEU A 56 3.02 -3.26 1.77
N PHE A 57 1.97 -2.57 1.34
CA PHE A 57 0.85 -3.19 0.64
C PHE A 57 0.19 -2.19 -0.31
N ILE A 58 -0.53 -2.68 -1.32
CA ILE A 58 -1.22 -1.84 -2.30
C ILE A 58 -2.72 -2.10 -2.23
N VAL A 59 -3.51 -1.02 -2.20
CA VAL A 59 -4.98 -1.06 -2.32
C VAL A 59 -5.41 0.05 -3.26
N CYS A 60 -6.31 -0.23 -4.21
CA CYS A 60 -6.85 0.76 -5.14
C CYS A 60 -5.77 1.60 -5.87
N GLY A 61 -4.59 1.04 -6.13
CA GLY A 61 -3.48 1.72 -6.82
C GLY A 61 -2.64 2.63 -5.93
N VAL A 62 -2.86 2.59 -4.61
CA VAL A 62 -2.08 3.36 -3.62
C VAL A 62 -1.16 2.42 -2.86
N LEU A 63 0.13 2.74 -2.83
CA LEU A 63 1.12 2.07 -1.98
C LEU A 63 1.06 2.65 -0.56
N TYR A 64 0.75 1.80 0.42
CA TYR A 64 0.77 2.16 1.84
C TYR A 64 1.95 1.51 2.56
N ALA A 65 2.47 2.20 3.59
CA ALA A 65 3.52 1.65 4.45
C ALA A 65 3.11 1.62 5.92
N VAL A 66 3.24 0.44 6.52
CA VAL A 66 3.10 0.23 7.96
C VAL A 66 4.43 0.58 8.63
N GLU A 67 4.43 1.46 9.63
CA GLU A 67 5.67 1.94 10.26
C GLU A 67 6.46 0.81 10.93
N ASP A 68 5.79 -0.03 11.70
CA ASP A 68 6.39 -1.14 12.44
C ASP A 68 5.42 -2.32 12.57
N VAL A 69 5.93 -3.55 12.46
CA VAL A 69 5.17 -4.78 12.68
C VAL A 69 5.47 -5.46 14.02
N LYS A 70 6.46 -4.95 14.77
CA LYS A 70 6.91 -5.49 16.08
C LYS A 70 6.14 -4.92 17.27
N ASN A 71 5.38 -3.85 17.10
CA ASN A 71 4.56 -3.28 18.16
C ASN A 71 3.11 -3.72 18.01
N ARG A 72 2.40 -3.85 19.14
CA ARG A 72 0.97 -4.17 19.16
C ARG A 72 0.11 -3.09 18.52
N THR A 73 0.55 -1.85 18.59
CA THR A 73 -0.09 -0.71 17.96
C THR A 73 0.97 0.00 17.14
N THR A 74 0.65 0.27 15.89
CA THR A 74 1.50 0.93 14.91
C THR A 74 0.63 1.86 14.09
N ASN A 75 1.23 2.58 13.14
CA ASN A 75 0.49 3.45 12.26
C ASN A 75 0.87 3.22 10.80
N ILE A 76 -0.04 3.59 9.92
CA ILE A 76 0.22 3.79 8.50
C ILE A 76 0.20 5.30 8.30
N ARG A 77 1.37 5.85 7.98
CA ARG A 77 1.58 7.30 7.77
C ARG A 77 2.09 7.66 6.38
N PHE A 78 2.21 6.66 5.52
CA PHE A 78 2.65 6.81 4.15
C PHE A 78 1.58 6.23 3.23
N GLY A 79 1.17 7.04 2.25
CA GLY A 79 0.38 6.61 1.11
C GLY A 79 0.91 7.31 -0.13
N PHE A 80 1.07 6.57 -1.23
CA PHE A 80 1.53 7.11 -2.50
C PHE A 80 0.62 6.59 -3.63
N ASP A 81 -0.10 7.48 -4.30
CA ASP A 81 -0.92 7.12 -5.47
C ASP A 81 0.02 6.84 -6.64
N LEU A 82 0.05 5.58 -7.09
CA LEU A 82 0.94 5.13 -8.16
C LEU A 82 0.53 5.71 -9.52
N TYR A 83 -0.76 5.97 -9.75
CA TYR A 83 -1.21 6.51 -11.03
C TYR A 83 -0.98 8.01 -11.14
N GLU A 84 -1.15 8.76 -10.05
CA GLU A 84 -0.87 10.21 -10.01
C GLU A 84 0.60 10.53 -9.77
N GLY A 85 1.36 9.59 -9.21
CA GLY A 85 2.75 9.84 -8.79
C GLY A 85 2.86 10.82 -7.62
N LYS A 86 1.84 10.90 -6.76
CA LYS A 86 1.76 11.86 -5.65
C LYS A 86 1.62 11.18 -4.30
N LEU A 87 2.25 11.77 -3.28
CA LEU A 87 2.01 11.40 -1.89
C LEU A 87 0.59 11.81 -1.50
N LEU A 88 -0.08 10.94 -0.77
CA LEU A 88 -1.35 11.26 -0.17
C LEU A 88 -1.14 12.17 1.03
N GLU A 89 -1.89 13.26 1.07
CA GLU A 89 -1.98 14.14 2.24
C GLU A 89 -2.76 13.42 3.36
N ASP A 90 -2.40 13.73 4.61
CA ASP A 90 -3.11 13.32 5.84
C ASP A 90 -3.34 11.81 6.05
N VAL A 91 -2.40 10.97 5.60
CA VAL A 91 -2.42 9.55 5.96
C VAL A 91 -1.95 9.39 7.40
N ASN A 92 -2.87 9.07 8.30
CA ASN A 92 -2.56 8.71 9.68
C ASN A 92 -3.59 7.70 10.21
N LEU A 93 -3.39 6.44 9.85
CA LEU A 93 -4.27 5.35 10.25
C LEU A 93 -3.61 4.53 11.36
N GLN A 94 -4.32 4.34 12.48
CA GLN A 94 -3.84 3.43 13.51
C GLN A 94 -4.06 1.99 13.06
N PHE A 95 -3.03 1.16 13.20
CA PHE A 95 -3.07 -0.27 12.88
C PHE A 95 -2.72 -1.07 14.14
N SER A 96 -3.62 -1.95 14.56
CA SER A 96 -3.41 -2.83 15.71
C SER A 96 -2.94 -4.20 15.22
N ASN A 97 -1.78 -4.64 15.67
CA ASN A 97 -1.25 -5.97 15.46
C ASN A 97 -1.19 -6.74 16.79
N PRO A 98 -2.30 -7.32 17.28
CA PRO A 98 -2.38 -7.87 18.63
C PRO A 98 -1.39 -9.01 18.90
N PHE A 99 -0.98 -9.74 17.86
CA PHE A 99 -0.11 -10.91 17.98
C PHE A 99 1.37 -10.58 17.84
N VAL A 100 1.72 -9.36 17.41
CA VAL A 100 3.08 -8.85 17.28
C VAL A 100 3.91 -9.66 16.27
N ASN A 101 4.92 -9.02 15.66
CA ASN A 101 5.90 -9.69 14.80
C ASN A 101 5.25 -10.38 13.58
N SER A 102 4.27 -9.71 12.98
CA SER A 102 3.67 -10.18 11.73
C SER A 102 4.76 -10.31 10.67
N SER A 103 4.80 -11.48 10.05
CA SER A 103 5.76 -11.83 9.00
C SER A 103 5.36 -11.30 7.63
N SER A 104 4.06 -11.07 7.41
CA SER A 104 3.52 -10.51 6.16
C SER A 104 2.18 -9.83 6.39
N ILE A 105 1.90 -8.82 5.56
CA ILE A 105 0.60 -8.15 5.44
C ILE A 105 0.22 -8.20 3.97
N GLY A 106 -1.01 -8.58 3.65
CA GLY A 106 -1.49 -8.51 2.28
C GLY A 106 -2.95 -8.10 2.20
N TYR A 107 -3.38 -7.74 1.01
CA TYR A 107 -4.74 -7.27 0.74
C TYR A 107 -5.51 -8.28 -0.12
N ASN A 108 -6.79 -8.47 0.19
CA ASN A 108 -7.70 -9.26 -0.63
C ASN A 108 -8.78 -8.36 -1.26
N PRO A 109 -8.71 -8.07 -2.57
CA PRO A 109 -9.69 -7.20 -3.24
C PRO A 109 -11.09 -7.83 -3.33
N ARG A 110 -11.21 -9.16 -3.20
CA ARG A 110 -12.51 -9.85 -3.25
C ARG A 110 -13.30 -9.64 -1.95
N THR A 111 -12.64 -9.76 -0.80
CA THR A 111 -13.28 -9.62 0.51
C THR A 111 -13.14 -8.21 1.08
N LYS A 112 -12.26 -7.39 0.52
CA LYS A 112 -11.98 -6.02 0.95
C LYS A 112 -11.47 -5.99 2.38
N GLU A 113 -10.45 -6.82 2.62
CA GLU A 113 -9.83 -7.02 3.93
C GLU A 113 -8.32 -7.10 3.78
N LEU A 114 -7.61 -6.57 4.77
CA LEU A 114 -6.19 -6.87 4.98
C LEU A 114 -6.06 -8.14 5.79
N TYR A 115 -5.08 -8.97 5.46
CA TYR A 115 -4.70 -10.12 6.26
C TYR A 115 -3.29 -9.97 6.79
N THR A 116 -3.07 -10.42 8.02
CA THR A 116 -1.71 -10.55 8.57
C THR A 116 -1.43 -11.97 8.97
N TRP A 117 -0.18 -12.39 8.80
CA TRP A 117 0.31 -13.71 9.18
C TRP A 117 1.54 -13.59 10.07
N ASP A 118 1.56 -14.29 11.20
CA ASP A 118 2.67 -14.29 12.17
C ASP A 118 3.44 -15.63 12.23
N GLY A 119 3.07 -16.61 11.41
CA GLY A 119 3.64 -17.97 11.45
C GLY A 119 2.73 -19.02 12.10
N GLY A 120 1.60 -18.64 12.67
CA GLY A 120 0.61 -19.59 13.21
C GLY A 120 -0.83 -19.06 13.30
N ASN A 121 -1.00 -17.74 13.43
CA ASN A 121 -2.28 -17.05 13.48
C ASN A 121 -2.48 -16.20 12.22
N ARG A 122 -3.72 -16.20 11.72
CA ARG A 122 -4.17 -15.30 10.67
C ARG A 122 -5.21 -14.35 11.23
N LEU A 123 -5.03 -13.06 11.00
CA LEU A 123 -5.99 -12.03 11.34
C LEU A 123 -6.49 -11.37 10.07
N THR A 124 -7.72 -10.89 10.11
CA THR A 124 -8.37 -10.17 9.01
C THR A 124 -8.88 -8.84 9.54
N TYR A 125 -8.55 -7.77 8.83
CA TYR A 125 -8.93 -6.41 9.16
C TYR A 125 -9.82 -5.88 8.04
N PRO A 126 -11.11 -5.62 8.31
CA PRO A 126 -11.97 -5.01 7.31
C PRO A 126 -11.48 -3.59 7.00
N ILE A 127 -11.43 -3.27 5.71
CA ILE A 127 -11.09 -1.92 5.26
C ILE A 127 -12.36 -1.18 4.84
N ARG A 128 -12.44 0.12 5.16
CA ARG A 128 -13.45 1.01 4.57
C ARG A 128 -12.77 1.93 3.62
N TYR A 129 -13.53 2.41 2.64
CA TYR A 129 -13.02 3.37 1.71
C TYR A 129 -13.55 4.76 2.00
N LYS A 130 -12.67 5.75 1.88
CA LYS A 130 -13.03 7.16 1.86
C LYS A 130 -12.96 7.65 0.43
N ILE A 131 -14.00 8.33 -0.04
CA ILE A 131 -13.94 8.99 -1.34
C ILE A 131 -13.05 10.23 -1.17
N ARG A 132 -11.95 10.31 -1.93
CA ARG A 132 -11.21 11.55 -2.13
C ARG A 132 -11.68 12.22 -3.41
N THR A 133 -11.87 13.52 -3.29
CA THR A 133 -12.24 14.41 -4.38
C THR A 133 -10.96 15.08 -4.84
N TYR A 134 -10.46 14.71 -6.02
CA TYR A 134 -9.33 15.39 -6.63
C TYR A 134 -9.86 16.56 -7.46
N VAL A 135 -9.26 17.73 -7.26
CA VAL A 135 -9.41 18.88 -8.15
C VAL A 135 -8.20 18.85 -9.06
N MET A 136 -8.40 18.54 -10.34
CA MET A 136 -7.34 18.62 -11.33
C MET A 136 -7.22 20.09 -11.75
N GLU A 137 -6.15 20.77 -11.34
CA GLU A 137 -5.79 22.06 -11.94
C GLU A 137 -5.17 21.77 -13.31
N GLU A 138 -5.98 21.77 -14.37
CA GLU A 138 -5.44 21.90 -15.72
C GLU A 138 -4.89 23.33 -15.89
N PRO A 139 -3.72 23.52 -16.51
CA PRO A 139 -3.03 24.82 -16.47
C PRO A 139 -3.80 26.02 -17.03
N ASP A 140 -4.91 25.83 -17.75
CA ASP A 140 -5.63 26.92 -18.43
C ASP A 140 -7.18 26.79 -18.49
N ASP A 141 -7.84 25.89 -17.74
CA ASP A 141 -9.32 25.77 -17.73
C ASP A 141 -9.96 26.27 -16.43
N ILE A 142 -10.96 27.15 -16.54
CA ILE A 142 -11.70 27.75 -15.42
C ILE A 142 -12.72 26.76 -14.81
N ASP A 143 -12.99 25.66 -15.52
CA ASP A 143 -13.87 24.59 -15.07
C ASP A 143 -13.04 23.46 -14.45
N ASN A 144 -12.86 23.52 -13.13
CA ASN A 144 -12.24 22.45 -12.36
C ASN A 144 -13.03 21.14 -12.52
N GLU A 145 -12.44 20.13 -13.18
CA GLU A 145 -13.01 18.79 -13.23
C GLU A 145 -12.76 18.06 -11.90
N VAL A 146 -13.85 17.61 -11.28
CA VAL A 146 -13.84 16.94 -9.99
C VAL A 146 -13.89 15.44 -10.20
N GLN A 147 -12.81 14.72 -9.89
CA GLN A 147 -12.79 13.27 -9.97
C GLN A 147 -12.81 12.63 -8.57
N ASN A 148 -13.77 11.72 -8.36
CA ASN A 148 -13.89 10.95 -7.13
C ASN A 148 -13.01 9.68 -7.24
N LYS A 149 -12.06 9.53 -6.32
CA LYS A 149 -11.20 8.35 -6.15
C LYS A 149 -11.40 7.73 -4.78
N THR A 150 -10.92 6.51 -4.61
CA THR A 150 -11.21 5.66 -3.46
C THR A 150 -9.93 5.47 -2.64
N ASP A 151 -9.91 5.98 -1.40
CA ASP A 151 -8.84 5.80 -0.41
C ASP A 151 -9.23 4.80 0.67
N VAL A 152 -8.28 4.30 1.44
CA VAL A 152 -8.51 3.30 2.49
C VAL A 152 -8.42 3.88 3.91
N GLU A 153 -9.38 3.54 4.77
CA GLU A 153 -9.31 3.61 6.24
C GLU A 153 -9.38 2.19 6.81
N ILE A 154 -8.45 1.84 7.70
CA ILE A 154 -8.44 0.54 8.38
C ILE A 154 -9.06 0.72 9.77
N PHE A 155 -10.10 -0.05 10.08
CA PHE A 155 -10.70 -0.03 11.41
C PHE A 155 -10.06 -1.14 12.26
N ASN A 156 -9.45 -0.76 13.38
CA ASN A 156 -9.19 -1.69 14.47
C ASN A 156 -10.52 -1.92 15.18
N VAL A 157 -11.01 -3.17 15.16
CA VAL A 157 -12.09 -3.60 16.07
C VAL A 157 -11.45 -3.99 17.40
#